data_AF-A0A1I0G0H1-F1
#
_entry.id   AF-A0A1I0G0H1-F1
#
_cell.length_a   1.000
_cell.length_b   1.000
_cell.length_c   1.000
_cell.angle_alpha   90.00
_cell.angle_beta   90.00
_cell.angle_gamma   90.00
#
_symmetry.space_group_name_H-M   'P 1'
#
loop_
_entity.id
_entity.type
_entity.pdbx_description
1 polymer ?
#
loop_
_entity_poly.entity_id
_entity_poly.type
_entity_poly.pdbx_seq_one_letter_code
_entity_poly.pdbx_strand_id
1 'polypeptide(L)'
;MPLIISKHAIYLFLLIAIFVAIKHNNKSDHAHLPAEIRLDLDVIAIDTSLRNRDYDLAFSLIEQALRAQPQDNLNDVRTVWLLKHQADIYKRRYHFHLAIKSLESVQKISPSNTIALRIRDLQSLIDRNQSERHKRTTYIAGKDAGLSKTLTGTVNLAYVYINDGLNPQWTGKRRLMNQSYVERIVAFYQREAKKYNQTPPTINVRYFYISSPKGIANKLLRKNTTLPYLLELLVKQSAFSSAQAFVDEIRGDDESNEVALVFHSNFEGRSHAYRCSNKYSYCPTEYAMLTENISRKKYGWVIEQVQAHEILHVFGADDLYHISKAKNFAVTDIMNYYSSDINYATIDPITAWAIGWRGLPIVPFNVEN
;
A
#
# COMPACT_ATOMS: atom_id res chain seq x y z
N MET A 1 43.59 -32.07 14.77
CA MET A 1 42.13 -32.25 14.73
C MET A 1 41.52 -31.06 14.01
N PRO A 2 40.89 -31.21 12.84
CA PRO A 2 40.25 -30.09 12.14
C PRO A 2 38.97 -29.69 12.89
N LEU A 3 38.84 -28.39 13.16
CA LEU A 3 37.64 -27.82 13.78
C LEU A 3 36.49 -27.88 12.75
N ILE A 4 35.57 -28.82 12.92
CA ILE A 4 34.36 -28.91 12.08
C ILE A 4 33.40 -27.82 12.54
N ILE A 5 33.50 -26.63 11.95
CA ILE A 5 32.52 -25.56 12.17
C ILE A 5 31.25 -25.95 11.42
N SER A 6 30.19 -26.24 12.18
CA SER A 6 28.87 -26.56 11.64
C SER A 6 28.36 -25.44 10.72
N LYS A 7 27.80 -25.80 9.55
CA LYS A 7 27.16 -24.87 8.60
C LYS A 7 26.12 -23.95 9.27
N HIS A 8 25.54 -24.37 10.40
CA HIS A 8 24.56 -23.60 11.17
C HIS A 8 25.22 -22.44 11.94
N ALA A 9 26.45 -22.61 12.40
CA ALA A 9 27.20 -21.54 13.07
C ALA A 9 27.59 -20.43 12.08
N ILE A 10 27.93 -20.79 10.84
CA ILE A 10 28.22 -19.82 9.77
C ILE A 10 26.96 -19.01 9.41
N TYR A 11 25.80 -19.67 9.29
CA TYR A 11 24.52 -18.99 9.03
C TYR A 11 24.10 -18.06 10.16
N LEU A 12 24.29 -18.47 11.41
CA LEU A 12 23.98 -17.64 12.57
C LEU A 12 24.90 -16.40 12.63
N PHE A 13 26.18 -16.56 12.32
CA PHE A 13 27.13 -15.45 12.28
C PHE A 13 26.81 -14.46 11.14
N LEU A 14 26.40 -14.96 9.97
CA LEU A 14 25.93 -14.13 8.85
C LEU A 14 24.65 -13.37 9.20
N LEU A 15 23.69 -14.00 9.87
CA LEU A 15 22.46 -13.33 10.32
C LEU A 15 22.75 -12.27 11.39
N ILE A 16 23.66 -12.54 12.33
CA ILE A 16 24.09 -11.56 13.33
C ILE A 16 24.84 -10.40 12.65
N ALA A 17 25.73 -10.67 11.70
CA ALA A 17 26.45 -9.64 10.96
C ALA A 17 25.50 -8.77 10.11
N ILE A 18 24.52 -9.38 9.44
CA ILE A 18 23.48 -8.64 8.70
C ILE A 18 22.61 -7.82 9.67
N PHE A 19 22.22 -8.37 10.81
CA PHE A 19 21.42 -7.66 11.81
C PHE A 19 22.19 -6.50 12.45
N VAL A 20 23.48 -6.69 12.74
CA VAL A 20 24.39 -5.64 13.22
C VAL A 20 24.59 -4.58 12.15
N ALA A 21 24.79 -4.96 10.88
CA ALA A 21 24.90 -4.01 9.77
C ALA A 21 23.61 -3.20 9.58
N ILE A 22 22.43 -3.83 9.68
CA ILE A 22 21.14 -3.14 9.63
C ILE A 22 20.95 -2.21 10.84
N LYS A 23 21.36 -2.62 12.04
CA LYS A 23 21.23 -1.82 13.26
C LYS A 23 22.24 -0.67 13.32
N HIS A 24 23.44 -0.84 12.76
CA HIS A 24 24.46 0.21 12.69
C HIS A 24 24.17 1.22 11.58
N ASN A 25 23.57 0.79 10.47
CA ASN A 25 23.11 1.68 9.39
C ASN A 25 21.82 2.47 9.74
N ASN A 26 21.29 2.29 10.95
CA ASN A 26 20.10 2.96 11.49
C ASN A 26 20.38 3.86 12.70
N LYS A 27 21.65 4.09 13.07
CA LYS A 27 21.98 5.38 13.70
C LYS A 27 21.73 6.40 12.60
N SER A 28 20.51 6.93 12.55
CA SER A 28 20.27 8.14 11.79
C SER A 28 21.29 9.13 12.30
N ASP A 29 22.21 9.52 11.43
CA ASP A 29 22.93 10.78 11.54
C ASP A 29 21.84 11.86 11.61
N HIS A 30 21.26 12.05 12.79
CA HIS A 30 20.58 13.29 13.11
C HIS A 30 21.71 14.29 13.17
N ALA A 31 22.15 14.72 11.98
CA ALA A 31 23.21 15.66 11.80
C ALA A 31 22.79 16.87 12.62
N HIS A 32 23.58 17.15 13.67
CA HIS A 32 23.47 18.38 14.43
C HIS A 32 23.35 19.54 13.45
N LEU A 33 22.50 20.52 13.79
CA LEU A 33 22.34 21.71 12.97
C LEU A 33 23.74 22.28 12.61
N PRO A 34 24.10 22.38 11.32
CA PRO A 34 25.37 22.95 10.91
C PRO A 34 25.55 24.33 11.53
N ALA A 35 26.76 24.64 12.00
CA ALA A 35 27.06 25.88 12.70
C ALA A 35 26.81 27.13 11.82
N GLU A 36 26.82 26.94 10.50
CA GLU A 36 26.63 27.97 9.49
C GLU A 36 25.15 28.29 9.23
N ILE A 37 24.21 27.47 9.72
CA ILE A 37 22.78 27.76 9.57
C ILE A 37 22.36 28.79 10.60
N ARG A 38 21.88 29.95 10.11
CA ARG A 38 21.21 30.94 10.95
C ARG A 38 20.00 30.30 11.63
N LEU A 39 19.98 30.37 12.96
CA LEU A 39 18.89 29.89 13.80
C LEU A 39 17.67 30.79 13.67
N ASP A 40 16.93 30.62 12.59
CA ASP A 40 15.60 31.21 12.42
C ASP A 40 14.54 30.32 13.12
N LEU A 41 13.39 30.90 13.45
CA LEU A 41 12.33 30.22 14.23
C LEU A 41 11.85 28.92 13.56
N ASP A 42 11.80 28.89 12.23
CA ASP A 42 11.39 27.72 11.46
C ASP A 42 12.42 26.59 11.50
N VAL A 43 13.71 26.89 11.39
CA VAL A 43 14.81 25.92 11.54
C VAL A 43 14.79 25.28 12.93
N ILE A 44 14.58 26.09 13.98
CA ILE A 44 14.45 25.61 15.36
C ILE A 44 13.25 24.67 15.49
N ALA A 45 12.11 25.02 14.90
CA ALA A 45 10.91 24.19 14.93
C ALA A 45 11.14 22.85 14.21
N ILE A 46 11.73 22.87 13.00
CA ILE A 46 12.04 21.65 12.23
C ILE A 46 12.97 20.74 13.02
N ASP A 47 14.10 21.27 13.53
CA ASP A 47 15.08 20.49 14.28
C ASP A 47 14.49 19.91 15.58
N THR A 48 13.63 20.67 16.25
CA THR A 48 12.89 20.19 17.42
C THR A 48 11.94 19.04 17.08
N SER A 49 11.16 19.16 16.01
CA SER A 49 10.29 18.07 15.53
C SER A 49 11.09 16.83 15.14
N LEU A 50 12.22 16.98 14.45
CA LEU A 50 13.12 15.88 14.08
C LEU A 50 13.67 15.16 15.32
N ARG A 51 14.14 15.90 16.35
CA ARG A 51 14.63 15.33 17.61
C ARG A 51 13.54 14.61 18.39
N ASN A 52 12.32 15.15 18.38
CA ASN A 52 11.15 14.54 18.99
C ASN A 52 10.57 13.38 18.18
N ARG A 53 11.16 13.08 17.00
CA ARG A 53 10.68 12.06 16.05
C ARG A 53 9.27 12.31 15.51
N ASP A 54 8.83 13.57 15.55
CA ASP A 54 7.61 14.03 14.89
C ASP A 54 7.93 14.32 13.41
N TYR A 55 8.10 13.24 12.65
CA TYR A 55 8.53 13.32 11.25
C TYR A 55 7.46 13.92 10.34
N ASP A 56 6.17 13.84 10.70
CA ASP A 56 5.09 14.41 9.89
C ASP A 56 5.03 15.94 10.01
N LEU A 57 5.15 16.45 11.24
CA LEU A 57 5.30 17.89 11.46
C LEU A 57 6.61 18.40 10.84
N ALA A 58 7.73 17.72 11.09
CA ALA A 58 9.03 18.09 10.52
C ALA A 58 8.96 18.16 8.98
N PHE A 59 8.34 17.16 8.34
CA PHE A 59 8.18 17.14 6.88
C PHE A 59 7.37 18.33 6.38
N SER A 60 6.24 18.62 7.03
CA SER A 60 5.36 19.73 6.65
C SER A 60 6.09 21.08 6.74
N LEU A 61 6.85 21.29 7.83
CA LEU A 61 7.67 22.48 8.03
C LEU A 61 8.81 22.57 7.01
N ILE A 62 9.49 21.46 6.70
CA ILE A 62 10.53 21.40 5.65
C ILE A 62 9.96 21.79 4.29
N GLU A 63 8.80 21.26 3.89
CA GLU A 63 8.16 21.61 2.62
C GLU A 63 7.70 23.06 2.57
N GLN A 64 7.29 23.63 3.69
CA GLN A 64 6.96 25.06 3.78
C GLN A 64 8.22 25.92 3.61
N ALA A 65 9.30 25.59 4.32
CA ALA A 65 10.56 26.32 4.25
C ALA A 65 11.19 26.28 2.84
N LEU A 66 11.20 25.11 2.20
CA LEU A 66 11.70 24.95 0.83
C LEU A 66 10.85 25.71 -0.20
N ARG A 67 9.52 25.82 0.00
CA ARG A 67 8.64 26.61 -0.88
C ARG A 67 8.79 28.11 -0.70
N ALA A 68 9.06 28.56 0.53
CA ALA A 68 9.22 29.97 0.85
C ALA A 68 10.59 30.53 0.43
N GLN A 69 11.56 29.68 0.11
CA GLN A 69 12.90 30.11 -0.31
C GLN A 69 12.87 30.83 -1.66
N PRO A 70 13.47 32.03 -1.76
CA PRO A 70 13.70 32.69 -3.05
C PRO A 70 14.57 31.80 -3.94
N GLN A 71 14.27 31.77 -5.25
CA GLN A 71 15.00 30.95 -6.23
C GLN A 71 16.51 31.24 -6.24
N ASP A 72 16.90 32.48 -5.97
CA ASP A 72 18.31 32.91 -5.94
C ASP A 72 19.08 32.39 -4.73
N ASN A 73 18.40 31.84 -3.72
CA ASN A 73 18.98 31.38 -2.46
C ASN A 73 18.97 29.85 -2.29
N LEU A 74 18.66 29.10 -3.36
CA LEU A 74 18.58 27.64 -3.33
C LEU A 74 19.94 26.93 -3.15
N ASN A 75 21.04 27.68 -3.18
CA ASN A 75 22.40 27.13 -3.05
C ASN A 75 23.00 27.26 -1.64
N ASP A 76 22.21 27.64 -0.63
CA ASP A 76 22.73 27.81 0.73
C ASP A 76 22.82 26.49 1.53
N VAL A 77 23.60 26.51 2.61
CA VAL A 77 23.80 25.36 3.53
C VAL A 77 22.48 24.89 4.15
N ARG A 78 21.54 25.82 4.38
CA ARG A 78 20.22 25.52 4.94
C ARG A 78 19.38 24.68 3.98
N THR A 79 19.39 24.99 2.69
CA THR A 79 18.68 24.25 1.63
C THR A 79 19.20 22.83 1.55
N VAL A 80 20.53 22.67 1.58
CA VAL A 80 21.17 21.35 1.62
C VAL A 80 20.75 20.55 2.85
N TRP A 81 20.67 21.19 4.02
CA TRP A 81 20.22 20.54 5.25
C TRP A 81 18.74 20.11 5.18
N LEU A 82 17.85 21.00 4.70
CA LEU A 82 16.43 20.72 4.53
C LEU A 82 16.19 19.55 3.56
N LEU A 83 16.84 19.56 2.39
CA LEU A 83 16.70 18.50 1.38
C LEU A 83 17.25 17.15 1.86
N LYS A 84 18.33 17.13 2.65
CA LYS A 84 18.84 15.89 3.26
C LYS A 84 17.83 15.27 4.22
N HIS A 85 17.22 16.07 5.11
CA HIS A 85 16.18 15.59 6.02
C HIS A 85 14.89 15.19 5.29
N GLN A 86 14.51 15.93 4.23
CA GLN A 86 13.41 15.55 3.37
C GLN A 86 13.65 14.16 2.76
N ALA A 87 14.85 13.89 2.25
CA ALA A 87 15.22 12.59 1.72
C ALA A 87 15.15 11.47 2.77
N ASP A 88 15.60 11.75 4.00
CA ASP A 88 15.54 10.79 5.10
C ASP A 88 14.10 10.46 5.51
N ILE A 89 13.22 11.45 5.54
CA ILE A 89 11.79 11.24 5.79
C ILE A 89 11.16 10.43 4.65
N TYR A 90 11.40 10.79 3.39
CA TYR A 90 10.90 10.00 2.25
C TYR A 90 11.39 8.55 2.30
N LYS A 91 12.66 8.31 2.65
CA LYS A 91 13.19 6.95 2.85
C LYS A 91 12.46 6.21 3.96
N ARG A 92 12.16 6.86 5.09
CA ARG A 92 11.36 6.27 6.20
C ARG A 92 9.93 5.96 5.78
N ARG A 93 9.36 6.73 4.87
CA ARG A 93 8.03 6.51 4.26
C ARG A 93 8.02 5.43 3.16
N TYR A 94 9.20 4.90 2.80
CA TYR A 94 9.44 4.01 1.64
C TYR A 94 9.21 4.68 0.27
N HIS A 95 9.25 6.00 0.21
CA HIS A 95 9.15 6.79 -1.02
C HIS A 95 10.53 6.99 -1.66
N PHE A 96 11.19 5.89 -2.02
CA PHE A 96 12.61 5.92 -2.42
C PHE A 96 12.90 6.81 -3.64
N HIS A 97 11.99 6.90 -4.60
CA HIS A 97 12.13 7.79 -5.76
C HIS A 97 12.17 9.28 -5.34
N LEU A 98 11.32 9.67 -4.39
CA LEU A 98 11.28 11.04 -3.87
C LEU A 98 12.51 11.35 -3.01
N ALA A 99 13.00 10.35 -2.26
CA ALA A 99 14.27 10.46 -1.54
C ALA A 99 15.46 10.67 -2.50
N ILE A 100 15.52 9.93 -3.61
CA ILE A 100 16.53 10.12 -4.66
C ILE A 100 16.44 11.54 -5.24
N LYS A 101 15.26 12.01 -5.64
CA LYS A 101 15.08 13.36 -6.19
C LYS A 101 15.58 14.47 -5.23
N SER A 102 15.33 14.30 -3.94
CA SER A 102 15.80 15.23 -2.90
C SER A 102 17.34 15.19 -2.80
N LEU A 103 17.94 14.00 -2.82
CA LEU A 103 19.40 13.83 -2.79
C LEU A 103 20.08 14.29 -4.08
N GLU A 104 19.46 14.13 -5.25
CA GLU A 104 19.95 14.68 -6.52
C GLU A 104 19.99 16.20 -6.48
N SER A 105 19.00 16.83 -5.85
CA SER A 105 18.99 18.28 -5.62
C SER A 105 20.14 18.70 -4.71
N VAL A 106 20.39 17.95 -3.62
CA VAL A 106 21.58 18.14 -2.78
C VAL A 106 22.87 17.98 -3.58
N GLN A 107 22.97 16.94 -4.41
CA GLN A 107 24.16 16.63 -5.21
C GLN A 107 24.48 17.74 -6.22
N LYS A 108 23.47 18.45 -6.74
CA LYS A 108 23.66 19.60 -7.63
C LYS A 108 24.23 20.81 -6.89
N ILE A 109 23.77 21.08 -5.67
CA ILE A 109 24.18 22.22 -4.86
C ILE A 109 25.55 21.97 -4.20
N SER A 110 25.73 20.79 -3.61
CA SER A 110 26.91 20.40 -2.82
C SER A 110 27.34 18.97 -3.20
N PRO A 111 28.04 18.81 -4.33
CA PRO A 111 28.48 17.50 -4.81
C PRO A 111 29.28 16.73 -3.76
N SER A 112 28.90 15.47 -3.51
CA SER A 112 29.61 14.62 -2.54
C SER A 112 29.53 13.15 -2.93
N ASN A 113 30.65 12.42 -2.82
CA ASN A 113 30.66 10.97 -3.04
C ASN A 113 29.69 10.23 -2.09
N THR A 114 29.53 10.73 -0.86
CA THR A 114 28.58 10.17 0.11
C THR A 114 27.13 10.27 -0.36
N ILE A 115 26.75 11.40 -0.95
CA ILE A 115 25.40 11.61 -1.49
C ILE A 115 25.19 10.74 -2.73
N ALA A 116 26.17 10.67 -3.63
CA ALA A 116 26.15 9.77 -4.79
C ALA A 116 26.03 8.29 -4.39
N LEU A 117 26.70 7.84 -3.33
CA LEU A 117 26.55 6.49 -2.77
C LEU A 117 25.13 6.26 -2.25
N ARG A 118 24.57 7.19 -1.47
CA ARG A 118 23.19 7.09 -0.96
C ARG A 118 22.15 6.97 -2.08
N ILE A 119 22.32 7.74 -3.16
CA ILE A 119 21.45 7.65 -4.35
C ILE A 119 21.55 6.25 -4.97
N ARG A 120 22.76 5.72 -5.17
CA ARG A 120 22.97 4.36 -5.72
C ARG A 120 22.37 3.26 -4.84
N ASP A 121 22.45 3.41 -3.52
CA ASP A 121 21.87 2.44 -2.57
C ASP A 121 20.34 2.41 -2.65
N LEU A 122 19.71 3.59 -2.73
CA LEU A 122 18.27 3.72 -2.92
C LEU A 122 17.82 3.18 -4.29
N GLN A 123 18.59 3.45 -5.35
CA GLN A 123 18.31 2.90 -6.67
C GLN A 123 18.37 1.37 -6.66
N SER A 124 19.39 0.80 -6.01
CA SER A 124 19.52 -0.65 -5.82
C SER A 124 18.37 -1.24 -5.00
N LEU A 125 17.87 -0.53 -3.99
CA LEU A 125 16.68 -0.94 -3.22
C LEU A 125 15.43 -0.96 -4.09
N ILE A 126 15.22 0.06 -4.92
CA ILE A 126 14.14 0.08 -5.90
C ILE A 126 14.28 -1.15 -6.78
N ASP A 127 15.41 -1.35 -7.45
CA ASP A 127 15.60 -2.40 -8.45
C ASP A 127 15.40 -3.82 -7.88
N ARG A 128 15.85 -4.08 -6.65
CA ARG A 128 15.64 -5.38 -5.98
C ARG A 128 14.17 -5.67 -5.69
N ASN A 129 13.34 -4.64 -5.50
CA ASN A 129 11.92 -4.76 -5.19
C ASN A 129 11.04 -4.76 -6.45
N GLN A 130 11.61 -5.01 -7.64
CA GLN A 130 10.92 -4.99 -8.94
C GLN A 130 10.87 -6.36 -9.63
N SER A 131 10.89 -7.47 -8.90
CA SER A 131 10.94 -8.82 -9.47
C SER A 131 9.75 -9.16 -10.40
N GLU A 132 8.62 -8.47 -10.23
CA GLU A 132 7.42 -8.66 -11.05
C GLU A 132 7.25 -7.61 -12.15
N ARG A 133 8.17 -6.66 -12.22
CA ARG A 133 8.25 -5.69 -13.30
C ARG A 133 8.48 -6.43 -14.61
N HIS A 134 7.96 -5.90 -15.71
CA HIS A 134 8.06 -6.50 -17.07
C HIS A 134 7.12 -7.68 -17.35
N LYS A 135 6.18 -8.00 -16.46
CA LYS A 135 5.10 -8.96 -16.79
C LYS A 135 4.14 -8.42 -17.86
N ARG A 136 4.00 -7.10 -17.97
CA ARG A 136 3.09 -6.42 -18.90
C ARG A 136 3.70 -5.14 -19.46
N THR A 137 3.15 -4.69 -20.59
CA THR A 137 3.44 -3.39 -21.23
C THR A 137 2.23 -2.44 -21.22
N THR A 138 1.05 -2.97 -20.91
CA THR A 138 -0.25 -2.28 -20.93
C THR A 138 -0.88 -2.34 -19.55
N TYR A 139 -1.57 -1.26 -19.16
CA TYR A 139 -2.48 -1.21 -18.01
C TYR A 139 -3.86 -1.67 -18.45
N ILE A 140 -4.39 -2.74 -17.84
CA ILE A 140 -5.70 -3.28 -18.20
C ILE A 140 -6.65 -2.91 -17.07
N ALA A 141 -7.51 -1.92 -17.25
CA ALA A 141 -8.52 -1.57 -16.26
C ALA A 141 -9.75 -2.48 -16.38
N GLY A 142 -10.43 -2.72 -15.27
CA GLY A 142 -11.80 -3.23 -15.23
C GLY A 142 -12.81 -2.10 -14.99
N LYS A 143 -12.51 -0.89 -15.46
CA LYS A 143 -13.27 0.31 -15.12
C LYS A 143 -14.72 0.15 -15.60
N ASP A 144 -15.68 0.47 -14.72
CA ASP A 144 -17.13 0.40 -14.96
C ASP A 144 -17.66 -1.03 -15.19
N ALA A 145 -16.87 -2.06 -14.88
CA ALA A 145 -17.25 -3.47 -14.98
C ALA A 145 -17.79 -4.02 -13.64
N GLY A 146 -18.47 -5.16 -13.70
CA GLY A 146 -18.75 -5.98 -12.52
C GLY A 146 -19.81 -5.42 -11.56
N LEU A 147 -19.69 -5.83 -10.30
CA LEU A 147 -20.59 -5.46 -9.20
C LEU A 147 -20.14 -4.17 -8.50
N SER A 148 -18.88 -3.82 -8.67
CA SER A 148 -18.19 -2.67 -8.07
C SER A 148 -17.68 -1.78 -9.20
N LYS A 149 -18.57 -1.04 -9.87
CA LYS A 149 -18.23 -0.28 -11.07
C LYS A 149 -17.33 0.90 -10.77
N THR A 150 -17.61 1.58 -9.66
CA THR A 150 -16.87 2.77 -9.21
C THR A 150 -16.74 2.80 -7.70
N LEU A 151 -15.67 3.42 -7.18
CA LEU A 151 -15.53 3.66 -5.73
C LEU A 151 -16.17 5.00 -5.36
N THR A 152 -17.43 5.22 -5.73
CA THR A 152 -18.15 6.49 -5.51
C THR A 152 -19.49 6.25 -4.82
N GLY A 153 -20.15 7.33 -4.35
CA GLY A 153 -21.47 7.22 -3.73
C GLY A 153 -21.45 6.33 -2.48
N THR A 154 -22.44 5.44 -2.40
CA THR A 154 -22.53 4.44 -1.32
C THR A 154 -21.91 3.12 -1.78
N VAL A 155 -21.01 2.60 -0.96
CA VAL A 155 -20.29 1.34 -1.21
C VAL A 155 -20.52 0.41 -0.04
N ASN A 156 -21.16 -0.73 -0.29
CA ASN A 156 -21.43 -1.76 0.72
C ASN A 156 -20.37 -2.86 0.62
N LEU A 157 -19.49 -2.92 1.62
CA LEU A 157 -18.42 -3.91 1.72
C LEU A 157 -18.88 -5.11 2.56
N ALA A 158 -19.07 -6.27 1.91
CA ALA A 158 -19.29 -7.53 2.59
C ALA A 158 -17.95 -8.18 2.94
N TYR A 159 -17.53 -8.05 4.20
CA TYR A 159 -16.25 -8.53 4.70
C TYR A 159 -16.41 -9.89 5.40
N VAL A 160 -16.02 -10.96 4.72
CA VAL A 160 -16.20 -12.35 5.14
C VAL A 160 -14.92 -12.91 5.76
N TYR A 161 -14.93 -13.13 7.06
CA TYR A 161 -13.89 -13.87 7.76
C TYR A 161 -14.01 -15.37 7.48
N ILE A 162 -12.96 -15.96 6.93
CA ILE A 162 -12.90 -17.41 6.65
C ILE A 162 -12.17 -18.10 7.80
N ASN A 163 -12.90 -18.89 8.57
CA ASN A 163 -12.31 -19.90 9.42
C ASN A 163 -12.12 -21.18 8.62
N ASP A 164 -10.88 -21.44 8.26
CA ASP A 164 -10.48 -22.54 7.39
C ASP A 164 -10.57 -23.92 8.03
N GLY A 165 -10.81 -24.04 9.34
CA GLY A 165 -10.96 -25.32 10.04
C GLY A 165 -9.67 -26.13 10.25
N LEU A 166 -8.54 -25.67 9.70
CA LEU A 166 -7.21 -26.30 9.86
C LEU A 166 -6.41 -25.64 10.97
N ASN A 167 -6.63 -24.35 11.22
CA ASN A 167 -6.10 -23.63 12.37
C ASN A 167 -7.12 -22.57 12.85
N PRO A 168 -7.28 -22.33 14.17
CA PRO A 168 -8.18 -21.28 14.63
C PRO A 168 -7.59 -19.90 14.37
N GLN A 169 -8.02 -19.25 13.28
CA GLN A 169 -7.38 -18.03 12.80
C GLN A 169 -8.10 -16.71 13.19
N TRP A 170 -9.38 -16.74 13.54
CA TRP A 170 -10.18 -15.53 13.80
C TRP A 170 -10.79 -15.49 15.21
N THR A 171 -10.00 -15.08 16.20
CA THR A 171 -10.53 -14.74 17.53
C THR A 171 -11.23 -13.39 17.51
N GLY A 172 -12.09 -13.10 18.50
CA GLY A 172 -12.74 -11.79 18.63
C GLY A 172 -11.75 -10.61 18.63
N LYS A 173 -10.62 -10.77 19.34
CA LYS A 173 -9.52 -9.77 19.34
C LYS A 173 -8.93 -9.53 17.95
N ARG A 174 -8.72 -10.59 17.15
CA ARG A 174 -8.17 -10.45 15.79
C ARG A 174 -9.17 -9.79 14.85
N ARG A 175 -10.46 -10.09 14.99
CA ARG A 175 -11.53 -9.42 14.24
C ARG A 175 -11.59 -7.93 14.57
N LEU A 176 -11.60 -7.56 15.86
CA LEU A 176 -11.59 -6.15 16.27
C LEU A 176 -10.34 -5.40 15.75
N MET A 177 -9.17 -6.03 15.80
CA MET A 177 -7.95 -5.46 15.23
C MET A 177 -8.09 -5.25 13.71
N ASN A 178 -8.62 -6.22 12.97
CA ASN A 178 -8.90 -6.07 11.54
C ASN A 178 -9.93 -4.98 11.25
N GLN A 179 -10.98 -4.86 12.07
CA GLN A 179 -11.98 -3.81 11.91
C GLN A 179 -11.33 -2.43 12.01
N SER A 180 -10.43 -2.22 12.96
CA SER A 180 -9.65 -0.98 13.04
C SER A 180 -8.77 -0.72 11.81
N TYR A 181 -8.32 -1.77 11.12
CA TYR A 181 -7.54 -1.64 9.88
C TYR A 181 -8.45 -1.21 8.73
N VAL A 182 -9.62 -1.84 8.63
CA VAL A 182 -10.63 -1.48 7.63
C VAL A 182 -11.13 -0.04 7.83
N GLU A 183 -11.31 0.42 9.06
CA GLU A 183 -11.65 1.83 9.36
C GLU A 183 -10.58 2.81 8.83
N ARG A 184 -9.30 2.48 9.01
CA ARG A 184 -8.20 3.31 8.47
C ARG A 184 -8.12 3.27 6.95
N ILE A 185 -8.48 2.14 6.32
CA ILE A 185 -8.60 2.03 4.87
C ILE A 185 -9.78 2.87 4.33
N VAL A 186 -10.92 2.87 5.03
CA VAL A 186 -12.05 3.74 4.67
C VAL A 186 -11.65 5.21 4.77
N ALA A 187 -10.99 5.61 5.86
CA ALA A 187 -10.48 6.96 6.02
C ALA A 187 -9.46 7.33 4.93
N PHE A 188 -8.60 6.38 4.54
CA PHE A 188 -7.68 6.51 3.42
C PHE A 188 -8.43 6.83 2.12
N TYR A 189 -9.43 6.02 1.73
CA TYR A 189 -10.19 6.27 0.50
C TYR A 189 -10.93 7.61 0.54
N GLN A 190 -11.55 7.96 1.66
CA GLN A 190 -12.24 9.24 1.82
C GLN A 190 -11.29 10.42 1.70
N ARG A 191 -10.07 10.32 2.24
CA ARG A 191 -9.04 11.35 2.11
C ARG A 191 -8.56 11.47 0.67
N GLU A 192 -8.26 10.35 0.01
CA GLU A 192 -7.78 10.37 -1.37
C GLU A 192 -8.84 10.87 -2.35
N ALA A 193 -10.12 10.52 -2.17
CA ALA A 193 -11.22 11.03 -2.99
C ALA A 193 -11.30 12.57 -3.00
N LYS A 194 -11.09 13.21 -1.83
CA LYS A 194 -11.08 14.68 -1.72
C LYS A 194 -10.02 15.35 -2.58
N LYS A 195 -8.85 14.70 -2.80
CA LYS A 195 -7.79 15.23 -3.66
C LYS A 195 -8.22 15.37 -5.12
N TYR A 196 -9.25 14.63 -5.53
CA TYR A 196 -9.82 14.66 -6.88
C TYR A 196 -11.12 15.46 -6.96
N ASN A 197 -11.45 16.26 -5.94
CA ASN A 197 -12.72 16.98 -5.81
C ASN A 197 -13.95 16.06 -5.91
N GLN A 198 -13.79 14.80 -5.51
CA GLN A 198 -14.90 13.86 -5.43
C GLN A 198 -15.55 13.94 -4.05
N THR A 199 -16.87 13.76 -4.01
CA THR A 199 -17.56 13.49 -2.75
C THR A 199 -16.99 12.20 -2.17
N PRO A 200 -16.49 12.21 -0.92
CA PRO A 200 -15.95 11.00 -0.30
C PRO A 200 -16.99 9.88 -0.30
N PRO A 201 -16.63 8.64 -0.67
CA PRO A 201 -17.56 7.53 -0.66
C PRO A 201 -18.05 7.23 0.77
N THR A 202 -19.32 6.88 0.88
CA THR A 202 -19.91 6.34 2.11
C THR A 202 -19.72 4.83 2.09
N ILE A 203 -18.71 4.35 2.81
CA ILE A 203 -18.38 2.92 2.84
C ILE A 203 -19.01 2.27 4.06
N ASN A 204 -20.01 1.43 3.85
CA ASN A 204 -20.66 0.64 4.89
C ASN A 204 -20.03 -0.75 4.92
N VAL A 205 -19.48 -1.17 6.06
CA VAL A 205 -18.87 -2.50 6.17
C VAL A 205 -19.77 -3.43 6.97
N ARG A 206 -20.19 -4.54 6.36
CA ARG A 206 -20.92 -5.63 7.02
C ARG A 206 -19.99 -6.82 7.16
N TYR A 207 -19.81 -7.28 8.39
CA TYR A 207 -18.90 -8.39 8.71
C TYR A 207 -19.64 -9.72 8.78
N PHE A 208 -19.13 -10.70 8.06
CA PHE A 208 -19.63 -12.07 8.05
C PHE A 208 -18.56 -13.03 8.54
N TYR A 209 -18.98 -14.20 8.98
CA TYR A 209 -18.08 -15.24 9.44
C TYR A 209 -18.55 -16.58 8.90
N ILE A 210 -17.66 -17.27 8.17
CA ILE A 210 -17.93 -18.61 7.65
C ILE A 210 -16.89 -19.59 8.16
N SER A 211 -17.33 -20.80 8.45
CA SER A 211 -16.44 -21.90 8.82
C SER A 211 -16.48 -23.01 7.77
N SER A 212 -15.30 -23.47 7.32
CA SER A 212 -15.20 -24.61 6.42
C SER A 212 -15.07 -25.90 7.23
N PRO A 213 -16.09 -26.78 7.26
CA PRO A 213 -16.02 -28.03 8.02
C PRO A 213 -14.97 -29.00 7.46
N LYS A 214 -14.64 -28.91 6.17
CA LYS A 214 -13.70 -29.81 5.48
C LYS A 214 -12.25 -29.36 5.54
N GLY A 215 -11.94 -28.20 6.12
CA GLY A 215 -10.64 -27.58 5.93
C GLY A 215 -10.56 -26.76 4.64
N ILE A 216 -9.78 -25.68 4.58
CA ILE A 216 -9.35 -25.07 3.30
C ILE A 216 -7.83 -24.89 3.34
N ALA A 217 -7.12 -25.70 2.55
CA ALA A 217 -5.68 -25.53 2.40
C ALA A 217 -5.34 -24.26 1.60
N ASN A 218 -4.23 -23.58 1.94
CA ASN A 218 -3.83 -22.31 1.33
C ASN A 218 -3.76 -22.35 -0.20
N LYS A 219 -3.27 -23.46 -0.78
CA LYS A 219 -3.17 -23.63 -2.24
C LYS A 219 -4.54 -23.63 -2.93
N LEU A 220 -5.61 -23.96 -2.21
CA LEU A 220 -6.96 -23.95 -2.74
C LEU A 220 -7.51 -22.53 -2.85
N LEU A 221 -7.17 -21.61 -1.94
CA LEU A 221 -7.70 -20.24 -1.94
C LEU A 221 -7.45 -19.47 -3.25
N ARG A 222 -6.51 -19.91 -4.09
CA ARG A 222 -6.20 -19.31 -5.40
C ARG A 222 -6.82 -20.04 -6.60
N LYS A 223 -7.55 -21.13 -6.38
CA LYS A 223 -8.19 -21.86 -7.47
C LYS A 223 -9.54 -21.20 -7.79
N ASN A 224 -9.88 -21.13 -9.07
CA ASN A 224 -11.17 -20.61 -9.53
C ASN A 224 -12.38 -21.35 -8.92
N THR A 225 -12.20 -22.61 -8.51
CA THR A 225 -13.23 -23.43 -7.85
C THR A 225 -13.52 -23.00 -6.41
N THR A 226 -12.67 -22.17 -5.80
CA THR A 226 -12.79 -21.84 -4.38
C THR A 226 -13.82 -20.77 -4.11
N LEU A 227 -14.00 -19.79 -5.01
CA LEU A 227 -15.04 -18.80 -4.82
C LEU A 227 -16.45 -19.43 -4.78
N PRO A 228 -16.86 -20.28 -5.75
CA PRO A 228 -18.16 -20.94 -5.68
C PRO A 228 -18.37 -21.68 -4.36
N TYR A 229 -17.34 -22.36 -3.85
CA TYR A 229 -17.38 -23.03 -2.56
C TYR A 229 -17.57 -22.07 -1.37
N LEU A 230 -16.84 -20.95 -1.35
CA LEU A 230 -16.95 -19.95 -0.28
C LEU A 230 -18.30 -19.23 -0.30
N LEU A 231 -18.82 -18.91 -1.49
CA LEU A 231 -20.16 -18.35 -1.66
C LEU A 231 -21.23 -19.35 -1.21
N GLU A 232 -21.09 -20.63 -1.55
CA GLU A 232 -21.99 -21.69 -1.07
C GLU A 232 -21.99 -21.79 0.45
N LEU A 233 -20.81 -21.75 1.10
CA LEU A 233 -20.70 -21.72 2.56
C LEU A 233 -21.36 -20.47 3.15
N LEU A 234 -21.13 -19.31 2.55
CA LEU A 234 -21.70 -18.04 3.01
C LEU A 234 -23.23 -18.04 2.95
N VAL A 235 -23.80 -18.47 1.83
CA VAL A 235 -25.24 -18.58 1.63
C VAL A 235 -25.86 -19.56 2.62
N LYS A 236 -25.28 -20.76 2.76
CA LYS A 236 -25.75 -21.78 3.70
C LYS A 236 -25.69 -21.34 5.17
N GLN A 237 -24.64 -20.64 5.56
CA GLN A 237 -24.41 -20.26 6.97
C GLN A 237 -25.07 -18.93 7.35
N SER A 238 -25.41 -18.09 6.36
CA SER A 238 -26.05 -16.79 6.59
C SER A 238 -27.55 -16.79 6.23
N ALA A 239 -28.11 -17.98 5.95
CA ALA A 239 -29.53 -18.19 5.65
C ALA A 239 -30.07 -17.46 4.41
N PHE A 240 -29.22 -17.13 3.43
CA PHE A 240 -29.67 -16.61 2.13
C PHE A 240 -30.11 -17.74 1.21
N SER A 241 -31.01 -17.44 0.28
CA SER A 241 -31.50 -18.42 -0.70
C SER A 241 -30.50 -18.68 -1.84
N SER A 242 -29.66 -17.70 -2.16
CA SER A 242 -28.66 -17.77 -3.22
C SER A 242 -27.56 -16.72 -3.04
N ALA A 243 -26.47 -16.83 -3.80
CA ALA A 243 -25.40 -15.82 -3.79
C ALA A 243 -25.89 -14.48 -4.34
N GLN A 244 -26.81 -14.49 -5.32
CA GLN A 244 -27.43 -13.29 -5.85
C GLN A 244 -28.30 -12.60 -4.79
N ALA A 245 -29.15 -13.37 -4.09
CA ALA A 245 -29.97 -12.82 -3.01
C ALA A 245 -29.12 -12.24 -1.87
N PHE A 246 -27.95 -12.83 -1.59
CA PHE A 246 -26.98 -12.24 -0.68
C PHE A 246 -26.47 -10.88 -1.20
N VAL A 247 -26.01 -10.81 -2.45
CA VAL A 247 -25.52 -9.56 -3.04
C VAL A 247 -26.60 -8.48 -3.07
N ASP A 248 -27.84 -8.84 -3.42
CA ASP A 248 -28.98 -7.92 -3.46
C ASP A 248 -29.30 -7.37 -2.05
N GLU A 249 -29.29 -8.23 -1.02
CA GLU A 249 -29.44 -7.78 0.38
C GLU A 249 -28.32 -6.82 0.82
N ILE A 250 -27.08 -7.09 0.41
CA ILE A 250 -25.95 -6.20 0.72
C ILE A 250 -26.09 -4.87 -0.01
N ARG A 251 -26.56 -4.89 -1.27
CA ARG A 251 -26.84 -3.70 -2.06
C ARG A 251 -27.93 -2.84 -1.42
N GLY A 252 -28.98 -3.49 -0.92
CA GLY A 252 -30.19 -2.84 -0.44
C GLY A 252 -31.06 -2.33 -1.59
N ASP A 253 -32.00 -1.44 -1.27
CA ASP A 253 -33.05 -1.02 -2.20
C ASP A 253 -32.58 -0.03 -3.29
N ASP A 254 -31.38 0.55 -3.15
CA ASP A 254 -30.82 1.49 -4.11
C ASP A 254 -29.85 0.78 -5.07
N GLU A 255 -30.27 0.63 -6.33
CA GLU A 255 -29.46 0.00 -7.38
C GLU A 255 -28.16 0.75 -7.71
N SER A 256 -28.04 2.01 -7.31
CA SER A 256 -26.81 2.79 -7.46
C SER A 256 -25.75 2.45 -6.41
N ASN A 257 -26.11 1.69 -5.37
CA ASN A 257 -25.15 1.23 -4.36
C ASN A 257 -24.20 0.18 -4.95
N GLU A 258 -22.90 0.39 -4.74
CA GLU A 258 -21.85 -0.53 -5.16
C GLU A 258 -21.68 -1.65 -4.13
N VAL A 259 -21.36 -2.87 -4.56
CA VAL A 259 -21.15 -4.02 -3.65
C VAL A 259 -19.79 -4.64 -3.88
N ALA A 260 -18.96 -4.67 -2.83
CA ALA A 260 -17.64 -5.27 -2.85
C ALA A 260 -17.57 -6.47 -1.90
N LEU A 261 -17.11 -7.62 -2.41
CA LEU A 261 -16.92 -8.84 -1.63
C LEU A 261 -15.45 -8.98 -1.22
N VAL A 262 -15.20 -9.13 0.08
CA VAL A 262 -13.85 -9.36 0.61
C VAL A 262 -13.84 -10.61 1.44
N PHE A 263 -13.09 -11.61 1.01
CA PHE A 263 -12.85 -12.83 1.75
C PHE A 263 -11.50 -12.74 2.44
N HIS A 264 -11.44 -12.96 3.75
CA HIS A 264 -10.18 -12.90 4.49
C HIS A 264 -9.93 -14.19 5.27
N SER A 265 -8.96 -14.95 4.79
CA SER A 265 -8.39 -16.07 5.51
C SER A 265 -7.14 -15.63 6.25
N ASN A 266 -7.08 -15.79 7.58
CA ASN A 266 -5.93 -15.34 8.37
C ASN A 266 -4.80 -16.38 8.32
N PHE A 267 -4.31 -16.65 7.12
CA PHE A 267 -3.15 -17.49 6.82
C PHE A 267 -1.91 -16.67 6.48
N GLU A 268 -0.83 -17.32 6.07
CA GLU A 268 0.29 -16.63 5.39
C GLU A 268 0.27 -17.03 3.92
N GLY A 269 -0.13 -16.09 3.07
CA GLY A 269 -0.17 -16.23 1.62
C GLY A 269 0.07 -14.91 0.91
N ARG A 270 -0.01 -14.97 -0.42
CA ARG A 270 -0.18 -13.80 -1.29
C ARG A 270 -1.66 -13.67 -1.61
N SER A 271 -2.20 -12.50 -1.32
CA SER A 271 -3.55 -12.08 -1.65
C SER A 271 -3.71 -11.83 -3.14
N HIS A 272 -4.95 -11.77 -3.57
CA HIS A 272 -5.33 -11.50 -4.96
C HIS A 272 -6.77 -11.03 -5.01
N ALA A 273 -7.12 -10.34 -6.08
CA ALA A 273 -8.48 -10.04 -6.44
C ALA A 273 -8.85 -10.72 -7.76
N TYR A 274 -10.10 -11.12 -7.85
CA TYR A 274 -10.73 -11.46 -9.12
C TYR A 274 -11.66 -10.31 -9.48
N ARG A 275 -11.31 -9.61 -10.54
CA ARG A 275 -12.04 -8.45 -11.05
C ARG A 275 -12.70 -8.76 -12.37
N CYS A 276 -13.80 -8.08 -12.63
CA CYS A 276 -14.46 -8.17 -13.91
C CYS A 276 -13.69 -7.36 -14.97
N SER A 277 -13.88 -7.71 -16.24
CA SER A 277 -13.37 -6.92 -17.36
C SER A 277 -14.50 -6.62 -18.32
N ASN A 278 -14.42 -5.48 -19.01
CA ASN A 278 -15.46 -5.03 -19.93
C ASN A 278 -15.59 -5.92 -21.19
N LYS A 279 -14.64 -6.85 -21.39
CA LYS A 279 -14.68 -7.82 -22.49
C LYS A 279 -15.77 -8.89 -22.31
N TYR A 280 -16.33 -9.05 -21.11
CA TYR A 280 -17.39 -10.03 -20.84
C TYR A 280 -18.62 -9.36 -20.26
N SER A 281 -19.75 -9.47 -20.96
CA SER A 281 -21.03 -8.81 -20.61
C SER A 281 -21.70 -9.35 -19.34
N TYR A 282 -21.26 -10.49 -18.81
CA TYR A 282 -21.77 -11.09 -17.60
C TYR A 282 -20.62 -11.53 -16.71
N CYS A 283 -20.46 -10.86 -15.57
CA CYS A 283 -19.48 -11.17 -14.56
C CYS A 283 -20.16 -11.17 -13.18
N PRO A 284 -20.70 -12.32 -12.74
CA PRO A 284 -21.49 -12.40 -11.50
C PRO A 284 -20.61 -12.38 -10.24
N THR A 285 -19.28 -12.35 -10.41
CA THR A 285 -18.34 -12.62 -9.32
C THR A 285 -17.15 -11.69 -9.41
N GLU A 286 -17.05 -10.81 -8.43
CA GLU A 286 -15.93 -9.91 -8.21
C GLU A 286 -15.61 -9.91 -6.71
N TYR A 287 -14.35 -10.18 -6.36
CA TYR A 287 -13.95 -10.31 -4.97
C TYR A 287 -12.46 -10.06 -4.74
N ALA A 288 -12.14 -9.58 -3.55
CA ALA A 288 -10.80 -9.62 -2.99
C ALA A 288 -10.63 -10.85 -2.09
N MET A 289 -9.50 -11.54 -2.20
CA MET A 289 -9.10 -12.64 -1.32
C MET A 289 -7.83 -12.26 -0.57
N LEU A 290 -8.01 -11.98 0.70
CA LEU A 290 -6.98 -11.63 1.65
C LEU A 290 -6.47 -12.88 2.36
N THR A 291 -5.16 -12.97 2.48
CA THR A 291 -4.44 -14.12 3.06
C THR A 291 -3.36 -13.70 4.04
N GLU A 292 -3.46 -12.49 4.59
CA GLU A 292 -2.50 -11.92 5.53
C GLU A 292 -2.77 -12.39 6.96
N ASN A 293 -1.69 -12.80 7.65
CA ASN A 293 -1.80 -13.15 9.06
C ASN A 293 -1.70 -11.89 9.92
N ILE A 294 -2.81 -11.49 10.53
CA ILE A 294 -2.91 -10.29 11.36
C ILE A 294 -2.09 -10.40 12.66
N SER A 295 -1.72 -11.61 13.07
CA SER A 295 -0.84 -11.79 14.23
C SER A 295 0.63 -11.43 13.97
N ARG A 296 1.02 -11.17 12.71
CA ARG A 296 2.43 -10.96 12.34
C ARG A 296 2.89 -9.54 12.66
N LYS A 297 3.32 -9.33 13.91
CA LYS A 297 3.82 -8.03 14.41
C LYS A 297 4.90 -7.38 13.52
N LYS A 298 5.80 -8.17 12.91
CA LYS A 298 6.93 -7.64 12.13
C LYS A 298 6.52 -6.89 10.85
N TYR A 299 5.35 -7.20 10.29
CA TYR A 299 4.86 -6.61 9.03
C TYR A 299 3.39 -6.18 9.14
N GLY A 300 2.93 -5.85 10.34
CA GLY A 300 1.52 -5.47 10.57
C GLY A 300 1.08 -4.26 9.74
N TRP A 301 2.00 -3.32 9.47
CA TRP A 301 1.78 -2.12 8.65
C TRP A 301 1.48 -2.44 7.16
N VAL A 302 1.86 -3.62 6.67
CA VAL A 302 1.61 -4.05 5.29
C VAL A 302 0.14 -4.41 5.10
N ILE A 303 -0.53 -4.87 6.16
CA ILE A 303 -1.87 -5.47 6.07
C ILE A 303 -2.86 -4.46 5.50
N GLU A 304 -2.86 -3.23 6.02
CA GLU A 304 -3.79 -2.18 5.55
C GLU A 304 -3.58 -1.85 4.08
N GLN A 305 -2.31 -1.80 3.64
CA GLN A 305 -1.99 -1.53 2.26
C GLN A 305 -2.39 -2.67 1.33
N VAL A 306 -2.14 -3.92 1.72
CA VAL A 306 -2.61 -5.06 0.91
C VAL A 306 -4.13 -5.10 0.86
N GLN A 307 -4.81 -4.90 2.00
CA GLN A 307 -6.27 -4.85 2.01
C GLN A 307 -6.82 -3.76 1.11
N ALA A 308 -6.28 -2.53 1.21
CA ALA A 308 -6.69 -1.44 0.36
C ALA A 308 -6.35 -1.67 -1.12
N HIS A 309 -5.18 -2.25 -1.41
CA HIS A 309 -4.75 -2.61 -2.76
C HIS A 309 -5.70 -3.63 -3.41
N GLU A 310 -6.02 -4.72 -2.70
CA GLU A 310 -6.90 -5.77 -3.23
C GLU A 310 -8.34 -5.30 -3.37
N ILE A 311 -8.83 -4.42 -2.47
CA ILE A 311 -10.15 -3.79 -2.62
C ILE A 311 -10.17 -2.89 -3.86
N LEU A 312 -9.10 -2.13 -4.15
CA LEU A 312 -9.06 -1.28 -5.35
C LEU A 312 -9.16 -2.08 -6.66
N HIS A 313 -8.64 -3.31 -6.69
CA HIS A 313 -8.82 -4.19 -7.84
C HIS A 313 -10.29 -4.55 -8.10
N VAL A 314 -11.10 -4.70 -7.04
CA VAL A 314 -12.56 -4.95 -7.13
C VAL A 314 -13.24 -3.78 -7.84
N PHE A 315 -12.68 -2.56 -7.76
CA PHE A 315 -13.18 -1.38 -8.48
C PHE A 315 -12.44 -1.13 -9.81
N GLY A 316 -11.80 -2.15 -10.37
CA GLY A 316 -11.20 -2.10 -11.71
C GLY A 316 -9.74 -1.64 -11.78
N ALA A 317 -9.10 -1.26 -10.68
CA ALA A 317 -7.66 -0.93 -10.70
C ALA A 317 -6.80 -2.15 -11.08
N ASP A 318 -5.67 -1.93 -11.74
CA ASP A 318 -4.66 -2.96 -12.09
C ASP A 318 -3.33 -2.71 -11.38
N ASP A 319 -2.51 -3.77 -11.31
CA ASP A 319 -1.16 -3.74 -10.77
C ASP A 319 -0.23 -2.91 -11.65
N LEU A 320 0.08 -1.68 -11.20
CA LEU A 320 1.09 -0.86 -11.87
C LEU A 320 2.48 -1.51 -11.78
N TYR A 321 2.75 -2.29 -10.73
CA TYR A 321 4.06 -2.88 -10.53
C TYR A 321 4.42 -3.99 -11.54
N HIS A 322 3.46 -4.46 -12.35
CA HIS A 322 3.73 -5.39 -13.47
C HIS A 322 4.17 -4.69 -14.75
N ILE A 323 3.92 -3.38 -14.87
CA ILE A 323 4.10 -2.62 -16.11
C ILE A 323 5.52 -2.04 -16.15
N SER A 324 6.29 -2.40 -17.17
CA SER A 324 7.70 -1.99 -17.30
C SER A 324 7.91 -0.48 -17.21
N LYS A 325 7.10 0.29 -17.93
CA LYS A 325 7.19 1.76 -18.01
C LYS A 325 6.61 2.49 -16.78
N ALA A 326 5.97 1.78 -15.85
CA ALA A 326 5.41 2.37 -14.64
C ALA A 326 6.43 2.52 -13.49
N LYS A 327 7.69 2.10 -13.66
CA LYS A 327 8.72 2.14 -12.61
C LYS A 327 8.89 3.54 -11.98
N ASN A 328 8.99 4.57 -12.81
CA ASN A 328 9.20 5.95 -12.35
C ASN A 328 7.90 6.78 -12.37
N PHE A 329 6.77 6.13 -12.61
CA PHE A 329 5.45 6.76 -12.68
C PHE A 329 4.66 6.39 -11.44
N ALA A 330 3.88 7.32 -10.90
CA ALA A 330 3.01 7.06 -9.75
C ALA A 330 3.74 6.37 -8.58
N VAL A 331 4.84 6.98 -8.11
CA VAL A 331 5.84 6.34 -7.23
C VAL A 331 5.41 6.20 -5.77
N THR A 332 4.25 6.77 -5.41
CA THR A 332 3.62 6.64 -4.09
C THR A 332 2.25 5.94 -4.17
N ASP A 333 1.81 5.57 -5.38
CA ASP A 333 0.54 4.92 -5.61
C ASP A 333 0.54 3.51 -5.02
N ILE A 334 -0.52 3.18 -4.29
CA ILE A 334 -0.72 1.90 -3.62
C ILE A 334 -0.76 0.69 -4.59
N MET A 335 -1.08 0.92 -5.86
CA MET A 335 -1.03 -0.09 -6.93
C MET A 335 0.37 -0.29 -7.51
N ASN A 336 1.37 0.51 -7.11
CA ASN A 336 2.73 0.43 -7.62
C ASN A 336 3.79 0.17 -6.53
N TYR A 337 3.72 0.89 -5.41
CA TYR A 337 4.72 0.82 -4.35
C TYR A 337 4.07 0.78 -2.98
N TYR A 338 4.64 -0.01 -2.08
CA TYR A 338 4.31 0.07 -0.67
C TYR A 338 4.92 1.32 -0.04
N SER A 339 4.13 2.00 0.76
CA SER A 339 4.58 2.98 1.76
C SER A 339 4.84 2.28 3.10
N SER A 340 5.47 2.94 4.07
CA SER A 340 5.62 2.35 5.41
C SER A 340 4.36 2.41 6.28
N ASP A 341 3.38 3.20 5.86
CA ASP A 341 2.06 3.37 6.47
C ASP A 341 1.05 3.75 5.38
N ILE A 342 -0.22 3.35 5.54
CA ILE A 342 -1.29 3.68 4.59
C ILE A 342 -1.53 5.20 4.48
N ASN A 343 -1.18 5.96 5.52
CA ASN A 343 -1.27 7.42 5.50
C ASN A 343 -0.28 8.10 4.55
N TYR A 344 0.80 7.41 4.17
CA TYR A 344 1.78 7.91 3.21
C TYR A 344 1.56 7.38 1.80
N ALA A 345 0.69 6.38 1.62
CA ALA A 345 0.30 5.91 0.30
C ALA A 345 -0.62 6.93 -0.38
N THR A 346 -0.68 6.88 -1.71
CA THR A 346 -1.59 7.69 -2.51
C THR A 346 -2.44 6.83 -3.44
N ILE A 347 -3.53 7.40 -3.92
CA ILE A 347 -4.18 6.98 -5.16
C ILE A 347 -3.80 8.01 -6.21
N ASP A 348 -2.91 7.66 -7.14
CA ASP A 348 -2.44 8.54 -8.21
C ASP A 348 -3.39 8.50 -9.40
N PRO A 349 -3.26 9.44 -10.37
CA PRO A 349 -4.31 9.68 -11.35
C PRO A 349 -4.76 8.46 -12.17
N ILE A 350 -3.89 7.48 -12.44
CA ILE A 350 -4.26 6.29 -13.23
C ILE A 350 -5.18 5.37 -12.43
N THR A 351 -4.88 5.16 -11.14
CA THR A 351 -5.70 4.36 -10.23
C THR A 351 -7.02 5.08 -9.96
N ALA A 352 -6.98 6.41 -9.75
CA ALA A 352 -8.19 7.22 -9.61
C ALA A 352 -9.10 7.15 -10.85
N TRP A 353 -8.53 7.12 -12.06
CA TRP A 353 -9.31 6.89 -13.27
C TRP A 353 -9.97 5.51 -13.27
N ALA A 354 -9.20 4.46 -12.98
CA ALA A 354 -9.68 3.08 -13.00
C ALA A 354 -10.88 2.86 -12.07
N ILE A 355 -10.87 3.49 -10.88
CA ILE A 355 -11.96 3.40 -9.89
C ILE A 355 -13.06 4.46 -10.05
N GLY A 356 -13.04 5.24 -11.14
CA GLY A 356 -14.12 6.15 -11.49
C GLY A 356 -14.08 7.55 -10.89
N TRP A 357 -12.96 8.00 -10.32
CA TRP A 357 -12.85 9.34 -9.70
C TRP A 357 -12.45 10.46 -10.66
N ARG A 358 -11.95 10.13 -11.85
CA ARG A 358 -11.53 11.13 -12.85
C ARG A 358 -11.44 10.55 -14.25
N GLY A 359 -11.24 11.43 -15.23
CA GLY A 359 -10.87 11.05 -16.60
C GLY A 359 -9.44 10.50 -16.72
N LEU A 360 -9.19 9.78 -17.81
CA LEU A 360 -7.92 9.11 -18.10
C LEU A 360 -6.75 10.12 -18.12
N PRO A 361 -5.71 9.92 -17.29
CA PRO A 361 -4.54 10.80 -17.31
C PRO A 361 -3.57 10.45 -18.44
N ILE A 362 -2.63 11.36 -18.69
CA ILE A 362 -1.46 11.08 -19.52
C ILE A 362 -0.54 10.10 -18.75
N VAL A 363 -0.20 8.98 -19.39
CA VAL A 363 0.64 7.93 -18.81
C VAL A 363 1.73 7.48 -19.79
N PRO A 364 2.86 6.91 -19.31
CA PRO A 364 3.96 6.48 -20.18
C PRO A 364 3.75 5.09 -20.81
N PHE A 365 2.57 4.48 -20.69
CA PHE A 365 2.25 3.13 -21.17
C PHE A 365 0.87 3.10 -21.83
N ASN A 366 0.57 2.00 -22.52
CA ASN A 366 -0.76 1.82 -23.13
C ASN A 366 -1.79 1.52 -22.05
N VAL A 367 -3.03 1.95 -22.28
CA VAL A 367 -4.16 1.70 -21.39
C VAL A 367 -5.26 1.02 -22.20
N GLU A 368 -5.75 -0.10 -21.68
CA GLU A 368 -6.91 -0.83 -22.19
C GLU A 368 -8.01 -0.85 -21.12
N ASN A 369 -9.26 -0.80 -21.57
CA ASN A 369 -10.45 -0.94 -20.73
C ASN A 369 -11.29 -2.13 -21.18
#